data_AF-A0A2V2Z261-F1
#
_entry.id   AF-A0A2V2Z261-F1
#
_cell.length_a   1.000
_cell.length_b   1.000
_cell.length_c   1.000
_cell.angle_alpha   90.00
_cell.angle_beta   90.00
_cell.angle_gamma   90.00
#
_symmetry.space_group_name_H-M   'P 1'
#
loop_
_entity.id
_entity.type
_entity.pdbx_description
1 polymer ?
#
loop_
_entity_poly.entity_id
_entity_poly.type
_entity_poly.pdbx_seq_one_letter_code
_entity_poly.pdbx_strand_id
1 'polypeptide(L)'
;MKKKVVWLVIIGVFLTALTAGIWLYTPRDVDVRLEGVKYRLGTNNTSEIESATIHIEGTIRRALNGHRLFRGTVEMEGESMPVPKEQMTNHTFSARKGEGFLLVYQWVEKGTIGSFSLGQLYADDDFSHITLTLMEHGEDGRSGYWGGNDGLMLTAPAKDRTEAIHLANKLMAHTLKGLTPLK
;
A
#
# COMPACT_ATOMS: atom_id res chain seq x y z
N MET A 1 48.50 24.11 -1.51
CA MET A 1 48.03 22.72 -1.74
C MET A 1 46.83 22.33 -0.88
N LYS A 2 46.82 22.61 0.44
CA LYS A 2 45.70 22.29 1.36
C LYS A 2 44.32 22.83 0.92
N LYS A 3 44.24 24.07 0.42
CA LYS A 3 42.98 24.67 -0.05
C LYS A 3 42.35 23.94 -1.25
N LYS A 4 43.17 23.41 -2.17
CA LYS A 4 42.69 22.65 -3.35
C LYS A 4 42.11 21.30 -2.93
N VAL A 5 42.75 20.62 -1.97
CA VAL A 5 42.26 19.37 -1.40
C VAL A 5 40.94 19.59 -0.66
N VAL A 6 40.83 20.65 0.15
CA VAL A 6 39.57 21.01 0.83
C VAL A 6 38.45 21.27 -0.18
N TRP A 7 38.73 22.00 -1.27
CA TRP A 7 37.73 22.26 -2.32
C TRP A 7 37.27 20.99 -3.04
N LEU A 8 38.19 20.06 -3.33
CA LEU A 8 37.84 18.75 -3.91
C LEU A 8 36.94 17.92 -2.99
N VAL A 9 37.20 17.93 -1.68
CA VAL A 9 36.35 17.24 -0.70
C VAL A 9 34.94 17.87 -0.65
N ILE A 10 34.84 19.20 -0.64
CA ILE A 10 33.54 19.90 -0.64
C ILE A 10 32.74 19.57 -1.91
N ILE A 11 33.38 19.63 -3.09
CA ILE A 11 32.72 19.22 -4.34
C ILE A 11 32.27 17.76 -4.26
N GLY A 12 33.13 16.88 -3.77
CA GLY A 12 32.82 15.45 -3.63
C GLY A 12 31.56 15.23 -2.79
N VAL A 13 31.51 15.81 -1.59
CA VAL A 13 30.34 15.73 -0.71
C VAL A 13 29.09 16.33 -1.37
N PHE A 14 29.22 17.47 -2.05
CA PHE A 14 28.11 18.10 -2.76
C PHE A 14 27.57 17.21 -3.88
N LEU A 15 28.44 16.61 -4.69
CA LEU A 15 28.03 15.69 -5.75
C LEU A 15 27.36 14.44 -5.18
N THR A 16 27.87 13.88 -4.08
CA THR A 16 27.25 12.72 -3.41
C THR A 16 25.86 13.08 -2.84
N ALA A 17 25.72 14.26 -2.23
CA ALA A 17 24.42 14.72 -1.73
C ALA A 17 23.43 14.95 -2.89
N LEU A 18 23.90 15.48 -4.02
CA LEU A 18 23.09 15.72 -5.20
C LEU A 18 22.59 14.41 -5.83
N THR A 19 23.47 13.43 -6.01
CA THR A 19 23.09 12.12 -6.57
C THR A 19 22.16 11.35 -5.65
N ALA A 20 22.40 11.36 -4.34
CA ALA A 20 21.50 10.77 -3.36
C ALA A 20 20.13 11.46 -3.36
N GLY A 21 20.10 12.79 -3.47
CA GLY A 21 18.86 13.57 -3.59
C GLY A 21 18.05 13.17 -4.82
N ILE A 22 18.67 13.13 -5.99
CA ILE A 22 18.00 12.71 -7.23
C ILE A 22 17.43 11.29 -7.06
N TRP A 23 18.23 10.34 -6.60
CA TRP A 23 17.80 8.95 -6.47
C TRP A 23 16.64 8.74 -5.46
N LEU A 24 16.58 9.56 -4.41
CA LEU A 24 15.52 9.49 -3.40
C LEU A 24 14.19 10.11 -3.86
N TYR A 25 14.24 11.11 -4.75
CA TYR A 25 13.05 11.85 -5.19
C TYR A 25 12.56 11.51 -6.61
N THR A 26 13.34 10.74 -7.37
CA THR A 26 12.90 10.20 -8.66
C THR A 26 11.72 9.24 -8.45
N PRO A 27 10.62 9.42 -9.20
CA PRO A 27 9.51 8.48 -9.19
C PRO A 27 9.97 7.07 -9.56
N ARG A 28 9.37 6.05 -8.94
CA ARG A 28 9.66 4.65 -9.24
C ARG A 28 8.40 3.98 -9.73
N ASP A 29 8.52 3.23 -10.82
CA ASP A 29 7.42 2.42 -11.29
C ASP A 29 7.30 1.16 -10.42
N VAL A 30 6.06 0.74 -10.24
CA VAL A 30 5.66 -0.44 -9.49
C VAL A 30 4.78 -1.25 -10.42
N ASP A 31 5.19 -2.48 -10.68
CA ASP A 31 4.41 -3.49 -11.38
C ASP A 31 4.70 -4.82 -10.70
N VAL A 32 3.85 -5.18 -9.74
CA VAL A 32 4.03 -6.38 -8.92
C VAL A 32 2.77 -7.21 -8.91
N ARG A 33 2.95 -8.50 -9.10
CA ARG A 33 1.90 -9.51 -8.97
C ARG A 33 2.29 -10.47 -7.85
N LEU A 34 1.51 -10.50 -6.79
CA LEU A 34 1.83 -11.25 -5.58
C LEU A 34 0.70 -12.23 -5.24
N GLU A 35 1.07 -13.48 -5.03
CA GLU A 35 0.17 -14.50 -4.50
C GLU A 35 0.19 -14.45 -2.97
N GLY A 36 -0.99 -14.41 -2.36
CA GLY A 36 -1.15 -14.34 -0.93
C GLY A 36 -2.41 -15.03 -0.45
N VAL A 37 -2.83 -14.65 0.75
CA VAL A 37 -4.06 -15.15 1.35
C VAL A 37 -4.94 -14.01 1.82
N LYS A 38 -6.24 -14.18 1.58
CA LYS A 38 -7.33 -13.41 2.16
C LYS A 38 -7.85 -14.15 3.38
N TYR A 39 -7.95 -13.44 4.51
CA TYR A 39 -8.28 -14.03 5.81
C TYR A 39 -8.98 -13.01 6.70
N ARG A 40 -9.72 -13.52 7.69
CA ARG A 40 -10.36 -12.70 8.71
C ARG A 40 -9.54 -12.65 10.00
N LEU A 41 -9.44 -11.48 10.61
CA LEU A 41 -8.87 -11.30 11.95
C LEU A 41 -9.72 -12.00 13.02
N GLY A 42 -9.14 -12.22 14.20
CA GLY A 42 -9.81 -12.88 15.33
C GLY A 42 -9.45 -14.35 15.51
N THR A 43 -9.42 -14.83 16.75
CA THR A 43 -8.95 -16.19 17.10
C THR A 43 -9.89 -17.29 16.64
N ASN A 44 -11.17 -16.98 16.46
CA ASN A 44 -12.21 -17.96 16.11
C ASN A 44 -12.37 -18.15 14.60
N ASN A 45 -11.68 -17.34 13.78
CA ASN A 45 -11.85 -17.30 12.32
C ASN A 45 -10.75 -18.08 11.58
N THR A 46 -10.32 -19.21 12.14
CA THR A 46 -9.20 -20.02 11.60
C THR A 46 -9.52 -20.73 10.29
N SER A 47 -10.79 -20.82 9.89
CA SER A 47 -11.27 -21.60 8.74
C SER A 47 -11.58 -20.77 7.48
N GLU A 48 -11.59 -19.43 7.57
CA GLU A 48 -11.82 -18.54 6.43
C GLU A 48 -10.48 -18.08 5.84
N ILE A 49 -9.88 -18.92 5.00
CA ILE A 49 -8.66 -18.61 4.26
C ILE A 49 -8.93 -18.89 2.78
N GLU A 50 -8.69 -17.89 1.95
CA GLU A 50 -8.83 -17.97 0.50
C GLU A 50 -7.52 -17.52 -0.15
N SER A 51 -7.01 -18.29 -1.11
CA SER A 51 -5.86 -17.84 -1.92
C SER A 51 -6.30 -16.68 -2.80
N ALA A 52 -5.53 -15.60 -2.80
CA ALA A 52 -5.82 -14.41 -3.58
C ALA A 52 -4.54 -13.89 -4.24
N THR A 53 -4.67 -13.39 -5.47
CA THR A 53 -3.57 -12.75 -6.18
C THR A 53 -3.88 -11.27 -6.34
N ILE A 54 -2.92 -10.43 -5.98
CA ILE A 54 -3.02 -8.98 -6.12
C ILE A 54 -2.07 -8.51 -7.21
N HIS A 55 -2.55 -7.59 -8.05
CA HIS A 55 -1.76 -6.88 -9.04
C HIS A 55 -1.76 -5.39 -8.71
N ILE A 56 -0.57 -4.82 -8.54
CA ILE A 56 -0.39 -3.40 -8.26
C ILE A 56 0.46 -2.82 -9.38
N GLU A 57 -0.12 -1.86 -10.10
CA GLU A 57 0.54 -1.17 -11.21
C GLU A 57 0.47 0.33 -10.99
N GLY A 58 1.59 1.04 -11.15
CA GLY A 58 1.61 2.49 -11.07
C GLY A 58 2.98 3.08 -10.80
N THR A 59 2.99 4.30 -10.26
CA THR A 59 4.22 5.03 -9.92
C THR A 59 4.14 5.54 -8.49
N ILE A 60 5.22 5.33 -7.73
CA ILE A 60 5.41 5.91 -6.40
C ILE A 60 6.40 7.07 -6.42
N ARG A 61 6.07 8.16 -5.74
CA ARG A 61 6.95 9.31 -5.55
C ARG A 61 7.00 9.73 -4.09
N ARG A 62 8.18 10.14 -3.63
CA ARG A 62 8.37 10.75 -2.30
C ARG A 62 8.20 12.26 -2.42
N ALA A 63 7.35 12.83 -1.59
CA ALA A 63 7.21 14.27 -1.41
C ALA A 63 8.23 14.77 -0.37
N LEU A 64 8.62 16.05 -0.47
CA LEU A 64 9.59 16.69 0.43
C LEU A 64 9.14 16.69 1.90
N ASN A 65 7.83 16.62 2.15
CA ASN A 65 7.25 16.57 3.50
C ASN A 65 7.21 15.15 4.10
N GLY A 66 7.88 14.17 3.48
CA GLY A 66 7.92 12.79 3.94
C GLY A 66 6.70 11.94 3.56
N HIS A 67 5.74 12.50 2.82
CA HIS A 67 4.64 11.72 2.25
C HIS A 67 5.10 10.89 1.06
N ARG A 68 4.46 9.74 0.88
CA ARG A 68 4.53 8.91 -0.33
C ARG A 68 3.24 9.14 -1.12
N LEU A 69 3.39 9.34 -2.42
CA LEU A 69 2.30 9.46 -3.38
C LEU A 69 2.35 8.24 -4.28
N PHE A 70 1.31 7.42 -4.25
CA PHE A 70 1.14 6.31 -5.17
C PHE A 70 0.07 6.71 -6.18
N ARG A 71 0.36 6.59 -7.47
CA ARG A 71 -0.61 6.78 -8.55
C ARG A 71 -0.68 5.51 -9.37
N GLY A 72 -1.84 4.87 -9.41
CA GLY A 72 -1.96 3.56 -10.04
C GLY A 72 -3.23 2.83 -9.67
N THR A 73 -3.20 1.53 -9.91
CA THR A 73 -4.30 0.59 -9.68
C THR A 73 -3.88 -0.51 -8.72
N VAL A 74 -4.85 -1.02 -7.97
CA VAL A 74 -4.71 -2.18 -7.11
C VAL A 74 -5.87 -3.10 -7.46
N GLU A 75 -5.58 -4.21 -8.12
CA GLU A 75 -6.55 -5.19 -8.57
C GLU A 75 -6.36 -6.52 -7.85
N MET A 76 -7.47 -7.18 -7.52
CA MET A 76 -7.46 -8.54 -6.98
C MET A 76 -8.06 -9.47 -8.02
N GLU A 77 -7.35 -10.54 -8.36
CA GLU A 77 -7.84 -11.50 -9.35
C GLU A 77 -9.11 -12.20 -8.86
N GLY A 78 -10.10 -12.29 -9.75
CA GLY A 78 -11.40 -12.89 -9.43
C GLY A 78 -12.39 -11.96 -8.73
N GLU A 79 -11.98 -10.76 -8.30
CA GLU A 79 -12.87 -9.78 -7.70
C GLU A 79 -13.19 -8.63 -8.68
N SER A 80 -14.48 -8.34 -8.86
CA SER A 80 -14.91 -7.22 -9.71
C SER A 80 -14.98 -5.93 -8.90
N MET A 81 -14.25 -4.91 -9.31
CA MET A 81 -14.43 -3.56 -8.77
C MET A 81 -15.57 -2.83 -9.48
N PRO A 82 -16.40 -2.04 -8.76
CA PRO A 82 -17.51 -1.27 -9.35
C PRO A 82 -17.03 -0.04 -10.13
N VAL A 83 -15.71 0.18 -10.23
CA VAL A 83 -15.10 1.33 -10.88
C VAL A 83 -14.87 1.00 -12.36
N PRO A 84 -15.32 1.85 -13.30
CA PRO A 84 -15.01 1.67 -14.72
C PRO A 84 -13.49 1.63 -14.95
N LYS A 85 -13.00 0.62 -15.68
CA LYS A 85 -11.55 0.37 -15.89
C LYS A 85 -10.80 1.61 -16.40
N GLU A 86 -11.40 2.37 -17.31
CA GLU A 86 -10.82 3.59 -17.89
C GLU A 86 -10.58 4.70 -16.85
N GLN A 87 -11.29 4.67 -15.71
CA GLN A 87 -11.20 5.66 -14.66
C GLN A 87 -10.33 5.21 -13.47
N MET A 88 -9.89 3.94 -13.43
CA MET A 88 -9.14 3.39 -12.31
C MET A 88 -7.72 3.96 -12.19
N THR A 89 -7.01 4.18 -13.30
CA THR A 89 -5.58 4.53 -13.33
C THR A 89 -5.26 5.97 -12.92
N ASN A 90 -6.26 6.85 -12.83
CA ASN A 90 -6.07 8.27 -12.53
C ASN A 90 -6.07 8.60 -11.03
N HIS A 91 -6.13 7.59 -10.16
CA HIS A 91 -6.19 7.79 -8.72
C HIS A 91 -4.81 8.04 -8.13
N THR A 92 -4.72 9.04 -7.24
CA THR A 92 -3.51 9.33 -6.48
C THR A 92 -3.80 9.17 -5.00
N PHE A 93 -3.08 8.27 -4.37
CA PHE A 93 -3.17 7.93 -2.96
C PHE A 93 -1.97 8.49 -2.20
N SER A 94 -2.20 9.02 -1.00
CA SER A 94 -1.16 9.65 -0.18
C SER A 94 -1.12 9.00 1.19
N ALA A 95 0.09 8.68 1.66
CA ALA A 95 0.33 8.16 2.99
C ALA A 95 1.67 8.67 3.51
N ARG A 96 1.83 8.82 4.82
CA ARG A 96 3.18 9.01 5.40
C ARG A 96 3.94 7.70 5.41
N LYS A 97 5.26 7.77 5.60
CA LYS A 97 6.08 6.57 5.78
C LYS A 97 5.57 5.78 7.00
N GLY A 98 5.29 4.49 6.81
CA GLY A 98 4.75 3.61 7.85
C GLY A 98 3.22 3.69 8.03
N GLU A 99 2.54 4.57 7.31
CA GLU A 99 1.08 4.59 7.22
C GLU A 99 0.60 3.88 5.95
N GLY A 100 -0.64 3.41 5.97
CA GLY A 100 -1.28 2.77 4.83
C GLY A 100 -1.88 3.80 3.85
N PHE A 101 -1.85 3.48 2.56
CA PHE A 101 -2.55 4.24 1.53
C PHE A 101 -4.04 3.96 1.62
N LEU A 102 -4.84 4.99 1.91
CA LEU A 102 -6.30 4.88 1.84
C LEU A 102 -6.73 4.81 0.36
N LEU A 103 -7.16 3.63 -0.08
CA LEU A 103 -7.55 3.33 -1.46
C LEU A 103 -9.02 3.66 -1.69
N VAL A 104 -9.30 4.94 -1.96
CA VAL A 104 -10.63 5.42 -2.36
C VAL A 104 -10.62 5.76 -3.84
N TYR A 105 -11.44 5.03 -4.60
CA TYR A 105 -11.67 5.25 -6.01
C TYR A 105 -12.91 6.10 -6.22
N GLN A 106 -12.78 7.19 -6.95
CA GLN A 106 -13.84 8.10 -7.34
C GLN A 106 -13.97 8.12 -8.86
N TRP A 107 -15.20 8.02 -9.36
CA TRP A 107 -15.45 8.06 -10.80
C TRP A 107 -16.69 8.89 -11.10
N VAL A 108 -16.85 9.28 -12.35
CA VAL A 108 -18.05 9.98 -12.83
C VAL A 108 -18.76 9.09 -13.84
N GLU A 109 -20.03 8.84 -13.59
CA GLU A 109 -20.90 8.11 -14.50
C GLU A 109 -22.21 8.89 -14.69
N LYS A 110 -22.50 9.30 -15.93
CA LYS A 110 -23.72 10.03 -16.31
C LYS A 110 -24.00 11.27 -15.44
N GLY A 111 -22.95 11.98 -15.02
CA GLY A 111 -23.05 13.18 -14.18
C GLY A 111 -23.20 12.91 -12.68
N THR A 112 -23.17 11.64 -12.24
CA THR A 112 -23.14 11.26 -10.82
C THR A 112 -21.71 10.88 -10.43
N ILE A 113 -21.28 11.30 -9.24
CA ILE A 113 -19.99 10.90 -8.67
C ILE A 113 -20.18 9.60 -7.90
N GLY A 114 -19.51 8.54 -8.35
CA GLY A 114 -19.36 7.29 -7.62
C GLY A 114 -18.12 7.33 -6.72
N SER A 115 -18.17 6.61 -5.60
CA SER A 115 -17.03 6.44 -4.70
C SER A 115 -17.02 5.02 -4.16
N PHE A 116 -15.85 4.39 -4.14
CA PHE A 116 -15.63 3.03 -3.65
C PHE A 116 -14.35 3.00 -2.82
N SER A 117 -14.46 2.54 -1.57
CA SER A 117 -13.32 2.45 -0.66
C SER A 117 -12.86 1.01 -0.59
N LEU A 118 -11.78 0.65 -1.28
CA LEU A 118 -11.24 -0.71 -1.20
C LEU A 118 -10.69 -1.00 0.22
N GLY A 119 -10.07 0.00 0.83
CA GLY A 119 -9.56 -0.03 2.19
C GLY A 119 -8.16 0.59 2.31
N GLN A 120 -7.26 0.00 3.09
CA GLN A 120 -5.93 0.58 3.34
C GLN A 120 -4.82 -0.39 2.95
N LEU A 121 -3.96 0.05 2.04
CA LEU A 121 -2.79 -0.69 1.58
C LEU A 121 -1.54 -0.29 2.36
N TYR A 122 -0.95 -1.25 3.05
CA TYR A 122 0.35 -1.14 3.68
C TYR A 122 1.36 -1.89 2.83
N ALA A 123 2.47 -1.24 2.49
CA ALA A 123 3.52 -1.82 1.68
C ALA A 123 4.88 -1.36 2.17
N ASP A 124 5.89 -2.19 1.95
CA ASP A 124 7.29 -1.78 2.01
C ASP A 124 7.63 -0.77 0.90
N ASP A 125 8.91 -0.42 0.77
CA ASP A 125 9.33 0.66 -0.15
C ASP A 125 9.29 0.25 -1.63
N ASP A 126 9.29 -1.06 -1.93
CA ASP A 126 9.31 -1.63 -3.28
C ASP A 126 8.04 -2.43 -3.62
N PHE A 127 7.07 -2.50 -2.71
CA PHE A 127 5.83 -3.27 -2.85
C PHE A 127 6.06 -4.77 -3.00
N SER A 128 7.23 -5.28 -2.60
CA SER A 128 7.48 -6.72 -2.58
C SER A 128 6.68 -7.44 -1.49
N HIS A 129 6.25 -6.70 -0.46
CA HIS A 129 5.32 -7.19 0.56
C HIS A 129 4.21 -6.18 0.80
N ILE A 130 2.98 -6.68 0.83
CA ILE A 130 1.79 -5.86 1.02
C ILE A 130 0.83 -6.50 2.03
N THR A 131 0.09 -5.66 2.72
CA THR A 131 -1.15 -6.05 3.39
C THR A 131 -2.22 -5.02 3.13
N LEU A 132 -3.43 -5.48 2.85
CA LEU A 132 -4.59 -4.68 2.53
C LEU A 132 -5.67 -4.96 3.58
N THR A 133 -6.10 -3.93 4.30
CA THR A 133 -7.37 -4.00 5.05
C THR A 133 -8.50 -3.87 4.03
N LEU A 134 -9.45 -4.80 3.99
CA LEU A 134 -10.53 -4.78 3.02
C LEU A 134 -11.81 -4.25 3.64
N MET A 135 -12.42 -3.23 3.02
CA MET A 135 -13.73 -2.76 3.43
C MET A 135 -14.80 -3.69 2.86
N GLU A 136 -15.61 -4.25 3.75
CA GLU A 136 -16.78 -5.02 3.35
C GLU A 136 -17.87 -4.06 2.89
N HIS A 137 -18.50 -4.32 1.74
CA HIS A 137 -19.60 -3.49 1.25
C HIS A 137 -20.90 -4.28 1.39
N GLY A 138 -21.92 -3.65 1.99
CA GLY A 138 -23.25 -4.24 2.07
C GLY A 138 -23.91 -4.31 0.69
N GLU A 139 -24.98 -5.09 0.57
CA GLU A 139 -25.79 -5.16 -0.65
C GLU A 139 -26.37 -3.80 -1.07
N ASP A 140 -26.48 -2.85 -0.13
CA ASP A 140 -26.91 -1.47 -0.37
C ASP A 140 -25.79 -0.55 -0.91
N GLY A 141 -24.61 -1.10 -1.18
CA GLY A 141 -23.44 -0.38 -1.71
C GLY A 141 -22.77 0.54 -0.70
N ARG A 142 -23.18 0.54 0.58
CA ARG A 142 -22.50 1.31 1.62
C ARG A 142 -21.24 0.58 2.05
N SER A 143 -20.13 1.34 2.13
CA SER A 143 -18.90 0.84 2.74
C SER A 143 -19.16 0.55 4.21
N GLY A 144 -18.96 -0.71 4.58
CA GLY A 144 -19.01 -1.19 5.94
C GLY A 144 -17.81 -0.74 6.76
N TYR A 145 -17.74 -1.22 7.99
CA TYR A 145 -16.67 -0.91 8.92
C TYR A 145 -15.61 -2.03 8.91
N TRP A 146 -14.34 -1.66 8.81
CA TRP A 146 -13.25 -2.59 9.10
C TRP A 146 -12.87 -2.50 10.59
N GLY A 147 -12.96 -3.63 11.29
CA GLY A 147 -12.61 -3.74 12.71
C GLY A 147 -11.25 -4.42 12.94
N GLY A 148 -10.52 -3.98 13.96
CA GLY A 148 -9.23 -4.62 14.33
C GLY A 148 -9.34 -6.03 14.90
N ASN A 149 -10.56 -6.47 15.27
CA ASN A 149 -10.80 -7.78 15.89
C ASN A 149 -11.30 -8.84 14.89
N ASP A 150 -11.95 -8.42 13.81
CA ASP A 150 -12.73 -9.25 12.89
C ASP A 150 -12.65 -8.77 11.43
N GLY A 151 -11.81 -7.76 11.16
CA GLY A 151 -11.66 -7.17 9.85
C GLY A 151 -11.07 -8.14 8.83
N LEU A 152 -11.52 -7.99 7.59
CA LEU A 152 -11.02 -8.75 6.45
C LEU A 152 -9.68 -8.18 6.00
N MET A 153 -8.74 -9.08 5.71
CA MET A 153 -7.37 -8.76 5.33
C MET A 153 -6.99 -9.56 4.10
N LEU A 154 -6.12 -8.98 3.27
CA LEU A 154 -5.34 -9.71 2.27
C LEU A 154 -3.87 -9.39 2.50
N THR A 155 -3.02 -10.40 2.62
CA THR A 155 -1.59 -10.21 2.78
C THR A 155 -0.83 -11.05 1.77
N ALA A 156 0.15 -10.44 1.11
CA ALA A 156 0.96 -11.09 0.10
C ALA A 156 2.43 -10.60 0.14
N PRO A 157 3.41 -11.47 -0.16
CA PRO A 157 3.26 -12.91 -0.32
C PRO A 157 3.01 -13.60 1.03
N ALA A 158 2.14 -14.61 1.04
CA ALA A 158 1.90 -15.46 2.21
C ALA A 158 1.24 -16.77 1.79
N LYS A 159 1.63 -17.90 2.41
CA LYS A 159 1.09 -19.23 2.13
C LYS A 159 -0.04 -19.63 3.05
N ASP A 160 -0.07 -19.05 4.24
CA ASP A 160 -1.06 -19.33 5.26
C ASP A 160 -1.35 -18.09 6.12
N ARG A 161 -2.38 -18.22 6.95
CA ARG A 161 -2.85 -17.14 7.83
C ARG A 161 -1.80 -16.71 8.86
N THR A 162 -0.97 -17.62 9.33
CA THR A 162 0.06 -17.31 10.34
C THR A 162 1.14 -16.43 9.74
N GLU A 163 1.66 -16.82 8.56
CA GLU A 163 2.61 -16.02 7.79
C GLU A 163 2.02 -14.65 7.42
N ALA A 164 0.76 -14.63 6.98
CA ALA A 164 0.04 -13.42 6.64
C ALA A 164 -0.10 -12.45 7.83
N ILE A 165 -0.50 -12.94 9.01
CA ILE A 165 -0.61 -12.10 10.21
C ILE A 165 0.76 -11.54 10.63
N HIS A 166 1.80 -12.36 10.60
CA HIS A 166 3.16 -11.89 10.93
C HIS A 166 3.62 -10.80 9.98
N LEU A 167 3.39 -10.97 8.67
CA LEU A 167 3.76 -9.98 7.66
C LEU A 167 2.91 -8.71 7.79
N ALA A 168 1.60 -8.83 8.00
CA ALA A 168 0.73 -7.69 8.23
C ALA A 168 1.15 -6.88 9.45
N ASN A 169 1.44 -7.54 10.58
CA ASN A 169 1.93 -6.90 11.80
C ASN A 169 3.24 -6.14 11.58
N LYS A 170 4.16 -6.70 10.78
CA LYS A 170 5.42 -6.03 10.41
C LYS A 170 5.16 -4.77 9.59
N LEU A 171 4.30 -4.85 8.57
CA LEU A 171 3.98 -3.73 7.68
C LEU A 171 3.17 -2.63 8.39
N MET A 172 2.32 -3.01 9.34
CA MET A 172 1.45 -2.11 10.10
C MET A 172 2.05 -1.64 11.43
N ALA A 173 3.31 -1.98 11.74
CA ALA A 173 3.91 -1.76 13.06
C ALA A 173 3.81 -0.31 13.55
N HIS A 174 3.93 0.66 12.63
CA HIS A 174 3.81 2.09 12.95
C HIS A 174 2.35 2.48 13.30
N THR A 175 1.37 2.00 12.53
CA THR A 175 -0.07 2.22 12.82
C THR A 175 -0.49 1.55 14.12
N LEU A 176 -0.01 0.33 14.36
CA LEU A 176 -0.36 -0.44 15.55
C LEU A 176 0.29 0.10 16.83
N LYS A 177 1.32 0.96 16.74
CA LYS A 177 2.03 1.55 17.90
C LYS A 177 2.46 0.50 18.95
N GLY A 178 2.81 -0.71 18.51
CA GLY A 178 3.18 -1.82 19.40
C GLY A 178 2.02 -2.68 19.93
N LEU A 179 0.77 -2.40 19.54
CA LEU A 179 -0.38 -3.29 19.72
C LEU A 179 -0.36 -4.38 18.64
N THR A 180 0.69 -5.21 18.61
CA THR A 180 0.71 -6.40 17.75
C THR A 180 -0.22 -7.44 18.35
N PRO A 181 -1.33 -7.82 17.69
CA PRO A 181 -2.08 -8.99 18.12
C PRO A 181 -1.26 -10.23 17.74
N LEU A 182 -1.04 -11.07 18.77
CA LEU A 182 -0.51 -12.44 18.73
C LEU A 182 1.02 -12.58 18.64
N LYS A 183 1.60 -13.03 19.76
CA LYS A 183 2.81 -13.88 19.82
C LYS A 183 2.37 -15.33 19.75
#